data_AF-A0A957C9Q8-F1
#
_entry.id   AF-A0A957C9Q8-F1
#
_cell.length_a   1.000
_cell.length_b   1.000
_cell.length_c   1.000
_cell.angle_alpha   90.00
_cell.angle_beta   90.00
_cell.angle_gamma   90.00
#
_symmetry.space_group_name_H-M   'P 1'
#
loop_
_entity.id
_entity.type
_entity.pdbx_description
1 polymer ?
#
loop_
_entity_poly.entity_id
_entity_poly.type
_entity_poly.pdbx_seq_one_letter_code
_entity_poly.pdbx_strand_id
1 'polypeptide(L)'
;MSTRASRDEAEAAGFEAPGIDLDNVNTGSTFQAKWGFKNTGTTTWGADYKFVYTLAPHSETANVPRSTLGSPSAQPLGQLANIRSVKPGETAWVTMHFTAPDEAGTFATNWQLQAANGQRFGPVRWMRLVVPQTTGTPLAYRMVAFKNSVANFNSMQPGQQFTAVWTLQNMGTAVWTGDFQIACLATGVPDTQTRTANPMGAPAVNTLRALTGRERVNPGETVDIEMRLTAPTTAGAYAFHWQMRSANGTAFGDVRWLIIGVGGQIPTENPIKPGSSKQVGFGMNVNINDGHPLDAERMNGLGWVRFVFWASRLKKTPEQAYQDRYRQIIQTYANQGIRSLIILHQDTHWGNAPWDNGGWDAYAQQFGEACGRVARVCSEFGDMVAYQIYNEQD
;
A
#
# COMPACT_ATOMS: atom_id res chain seq x y z
N MET A 1 21.19 -70.89 11.42
CA MET A 1 20.20 -69.81 11.26
C MET A 1 20.88 -68.51 11.67
N SER A 2 21.20 -67.64 10.70
CA SER A 2 21.77 -66.32 11.00
C SER A 2 20.62 -65.43 11.47
N THR A 3 20.61 -65.09 12.76
CA THR A 3 19.70 -64.09 13.32
C THR A 3 20.07 -62.74 12.71
N ARG A 4 19.36 -62.35 11.64
CA ARG A 4 19.53 -61.05 11.00
C ARG A 4 19.15 -59.99 12.05
N ALA A 5 20.14 -59.23 12.54
CA ALA A 5 19.92 -58.21 13.56
C ALA A 5 18.90 -57.15 13.07
N SER A 6 18.02 -56.71 13.96
CA SER A 6 17.14 -55.56 13.73
C SER A 6 17.98 -54.31 13.53
N ARG A 7 17.67 -53.52 12.50
CA ARG A 7 18.49 -52.39 12.06
C ARG A 7 17.60 -51.21 11.70
N ASP A 8 17.81 -50.08 12.38
CA ASP A 8 17.18 -48.80 12.07
C ASP A 8 17.99 -48.05 11.02
N GLU A 9 17.43 -47.90 9.83
CA GLU A 9 18.06 -47.22 8.71
C GLU A 9 17.03 -46.47 7.89
N ALA A 10 17.35 -45.22 7.56
CA ALA A 10 16.51 -44.37 6.74
C ALA A 10 17.32 -43.77 5.59
N GLU A 11 16.68 -43.62 4.44
CA GLU A 11 17.16 -42.80 3.32
C GLU A 11 16.27 -41.57 3.15
N ALA A 12 16.85 -40.47 2.67
CA ALA A 12 16.09 -39.26 2.36
C ALA A 12 15.23 -39.48 1.11
N ALA A 13 13.93 -39.20 1.21
CA ALA A 13 12.95 -39.41 0.13
C ALA A 13 12.37 -38.12 -0.46
N GLY A 14 12.77 -36.95 0.04
CA GLY A 14 12.30 -35.65 -0.47
C GLY A 14 12.26 -34.56 0.60
N PHE A 15 12.05 -33.31 0.16
CA PHE A 15 11.88 -32.12 0.99
C PHE A 15 10.86 -31.20 0.34
N GLU A 16 9.96 -30.62 1.12
CA GLU A 16 8.97 -29.64 0.68
C GLU A 16 8.83 -28.53 1.73
N ALA A 17 8.73 -27.28 1.27
CA ALA A 17 8.35 -26.14 2.10
C ALA A 17 7.23 -25.38 1.35
N PRO A 18 5.98 -25.87 1.41
CA PRO A 18 4.92 -25.37 0.56
C PRO A 18 4.56 -23.93 0.91
N GLY A 19 4.52 -23.06 -0.11
CA GLY A 19 4.07 -21.68 0.03
C GLY A 19 5.07 -20.73 0.70
N ILE A 20 6.35 -21.12 0.82
CA ILE A 20 7.41 -20.26 1.35
C ILE A 20 8.60 -20.19 0.40
N ASP A 21 9.10 -18.98 0.17
CA ASP A 21 10.40 -18.75 -0.46
C ASP A 21 11.46 -18.69 0.64
N LEU A 22 12.28 -19.74 0.74
CA LEU A 22 13.29 -19.85 1.79
C LEU A 22 14.44 -18.84 1.62
N ASP A 23 14.61 -18.24 0.45
CA ASP A 23 15.59 -17.16 0.24
C ASP A 23 15.03 -15.77 0.58
N ASN A 24 13.74 -15.68 0.95
CA ASN A 24 13.08 -14.43 1.29
C ASN A 24 11.91 -14.65 2.28
N VAL A 25 12.25 -15.02 3.52
CA VAL A 25 11.27 -15.31 4.57
C VAL A 25 10.97 -14.05 5.37
N ASN A 26 9.68 -13.70 5.49
CA ASN A 26 9.24 -12.59 6.32
C ASN A 26 9.58 -12.81 7.80
N THR A 27 10.12 -11.78 8.45
CA THR A 27 10.44 -11.78 9.89
C THR A 27 9.24 -12.19 10.75
N GLY A 28 9.47 -13.04 11.77
CA GLY A 28 8.45 -13.54 12.68
C GLY A 28 7.35 -14.42 12.05
N SER A 29 7.38 -14.67 10.74
CA SER A 29 6.37 -15.50 10.08
C SER A 29 6.50 -16.97 10.47
N THR A 30 5.37 -17.68 10.48
CA THR A 30 5.35 -19.12 10.73
C THR A 30 5.10 -19.88 9.43
N PHE A 31 5.78 -21.01 9.26
CA PHE A 31 5.66 -21.84 8.05
C PHE A 31 5.89 -23.32 8.37
N GLN A 32 5.50 -24.18 7.44
CA GLN A 32 5.72 -25.62 7.53
C GLN A 32 6.82 -26.08 6.58
N ALA A 33 7.61 -27.06 7.02
CA ALA A 33 8.47 -27.82 6.12
C ALA A 33 8.32 -29.32 6.37
N LYS A 34 8.46 -30.11 5.30
CA LYS A 34 8.24 -31.54 5.30
C LYS A 34 9.46 -32.28 4.78
N TRP A 35 9.85 -33.33 5.47
CA TRP A 35 10.93 -34.23 5.03
C TRP A 35 10.40 -35.65 4.85
N GLY A 36 10.69 -36.23 3.69
CA GLY A 36 10.41 -37.63 3.39
C GLY A 36 11.54 -38.54 3.86
N PHE A 37 11.20 -39.67 4.47
CA PHE A 37 12.12 -40.72 4.92
C PHE A 37 11.64 -42.08 4.44
N LYS A 38 12.49 -42.81 3.71
CA LYS A 38 12.23 -44.20 3.36
C LYS A 38 12.89 -45.10 4.40
N ASN A 39 12.13 -46.04 4.97
CA ASN A 39 12.69 -47.06 5.85
C ASN A 39 13.40 -48.11 5.01
N THR A 40 14.73 -48.14 5.06
CA THR A 40 15.59 -49.11 4.35
C THR A 40 16.16 -50.18 5.29
N GLY A 41 15.84 -50.08 6.57
CA GLY A 41 16.21 -51.03 7.61
C GLY A 41 15.29 -52.24 7.67
N THR A 42 15.41 -52.98 8.76
CA THR A 42 14.61 -54.18 9.06
C THR A 42 13.62 -53.96 10.20
N THR A 43 13.73 -52.85 10.93
CA THR A 43 12.86 -52.49 12.06
C THR A 43 11.71 -51.59 11.61
N THR A 44 10.50 -51.85 12.09
CA THR A 44 9.36 -50.93 11.92
C THR A 44 9.46 -49.77 12.91
N TRP A 45 9.39 -48.53 12.42
CA TRP A 45 9.41 -47.34 13.30
C TRP A 45 8.03 -47.11 13.92
N GLY A 46 7.98 -46.95 15.23
CA GLY A 46 6.76 -46.72 16.01
C GLY A 46 6.61 -45.29 16.53
N ALA A 47 5.60 -45.05 17.38
CA ALA A 47 5.30 -43.74 17.93
C ALA A 47 6.36 -43.20 18.93
N ASP A 48 7.21 -44.08 19.44
CA ASP A 48 8.34 -43.81 20.34
C ASP A 48 9.59 -43.30 19.60
N TYR A 49 9.61 -43.38 18.27
CA TYR A 49 10.62 -42.76 17.42
C TYR A 49 10.37 -41.26 17.33
N LYS A 50 11.46 -40.49 17.22
CA LYS A 50 11.40 -39.03 17.23
C LYS A 50 12.18 -38.45 16.06
N PHE A 51 11.76 -37.28 15.61
CA PHE A 51 12.57 -36.37 14.82
C PHE A 51 13.10 -35.28 15.74
N VAL A 52 14.42 -35.15 15.82
CA VAL A 52 15.08 -34.38 16.88
C VAL A 52 16.06 -33.37 16.32
N TYR A 53 16.16 -32.22 16.98
CA TYR A 53 17.18 -31.24 16.67
C TYR A 53 18.57 -31.82 16.94
N THR A 54 19.53 -31.50 16.06
CA THR A 54 20.89 -31.99 16.18
C THR A 54 21.91 -30.92 15.78
N LEU A 55 23.06 -30.94 16.45
CA LEU A 55 24.23 -30.15 16.07
C LEU A 55 25.17 -30.93 15.14
N ALA A 56 24.81 -32.17 14.76
CA ALA A 56 25.54 -32.96 13.78
C ALA A 56 25.76 -32.12 12.50
N PRO A 57 27.01 -32.04 12.01
CA PRO A 57 27.35 -31.17 10.90
C PRO A 57 26.68 -31.64 9.61
N HIS A 58 26.30 -30.67 8.78
CA HIS A 58 25.88 -30.87 7.40
C HIS A 58 26.53 -29.77 6.56
N SER A 59 27.09 -30.11 5.40
CA SER A 59 27.88 -29.20 4.55
C SER A 59 27.15 -27.88 4.28
N GLU A 60 25.89 -27.98 3.88
CA GLU A 60 25.02 -26.84 3.53
C GLU A 60 24.68 -25.91 4.69
N THR A 61 24.96 -26.33 5.93
CA THR A 61 24.69 -25.55 7.14
C THR A 61 25.93 -25.29 7.98
N ALA A 62 27.11 -25.65 7.47
CA ALA A 62 28.35 -25.66 8.25
C ALA A 62 28.73 -24.25 8.76
N ASN A 63 28.43 -23.22 7.96
CA ASN A 63 28.78 -21.82 8.24
C ASN A 63 27.57 -20.95 8.61
N VAL A 64 26.43 -21.56 8.92
CA VAL A 64 25.18 -20.86 9.21
C VAL A 64 24.78 -21.11 10.67
N PRO A 65 24.38 -20.08 11.44
CA PRO A 65 23.85 -20.27 12.78
C PRO A 65 22.67 -21.25 12.77
N ARG A 66 22.74 -22.29 13.63
CA ARG A 66 21.72 -23.34 13.72
C ARG A 66 20.88 -23.20 14.98
N SER A 67 19.57 -23.34 14.85
CA SER A 67 18.63 -23.40 15.97
C SER A 67 17.43 -24.27 15.64
N THR A 68 16.49 -24.41 16.58
CA THR A 68 15.22 -25.09 16.31
C THR A 68 14.22 -24.23 15.53
N LEU A 69 14.53 -22.95 15.28
CA LEU A 69 13.65 -21.98 14.63
C LEU A 69 12.25 -21.97 15.24
N GLY A 70 12.17 -21.90 16.57
CA GLY A 70 10.90 -21.86 17.31
C GLY A 70 10.20 -23.22 17.51
N SER A 71 10.62 -24.29 16.83
CA SER A 71 10.06 -25.64 17.07
C SER A 71 10.55 -26.26 18.38
N PRO A 72 9.79 -27.18 19.00
CA PRO A 72 10.31 -27.98 20.11
C PRO A 72 11.42 -28.94 19.65
N SER A 73 12.49 -29.07 20.42
CA SER A 73 13.74 -29.78 20.03
C SER A 73 13.61 -31.29 19.80
N ALA A 74 12.48 -31.90 20.14
CA ALA A 74 12.16 -33.28 19.82
C ALA A 74 10.67 -33.42 19.53
N GLN A 75 10.33 -34.10 18.45
CA GLN A 75 8.95 -34.33 18.03
C GLN A 75 8.72 -35.83 17.80
N PRO A 76 7.75 -36.46 18.48
CA PRO A 76 7.40 -37.86 18.23
C PRO A 76 6.84 -38.05 16.81
N LEU A 77 7.28 -39.09 16.10
CA LEU A 77 6.80 -39.36 14.73
C LEU A 77 5.29 -39.55 14.66
N GLY A 78 4.69 -40.11 15.71
CA GLY A 78 3.23 -40.30 15.80
C GLY A 78 2.42 -38.99 15.78
N GLN A 79 3.00 -37.88 16.24
CA GLN A 79 2.32 -36.58 16.32
C GLN A 79 2.47 -35.73 15.04
N LEU A 80 3.42 -36.07 14.17
CA LEU A 80 3.83 -35.19 13.07
C LEU A 80 2.99 -35.33 11.78
N ALA A 81 2.17 -36.38 11.63
CA ALA A 81 1.29 -36.56 10.46
C ALA A 81 0.30 -37.76 10.55
N ASN A 82 -0.17 -38.19 11.75
CA ASN A 82 -0.93 -39.45 11.90
C ASN A 82 -0.16 -40.72 11.48
N ILE A 83 1.17 -40.71 11.56
CA ILE A 83 1.99 -41.89 11.26
C ILE A 83 1.85 -42.89 12.42
N ARG A 84 1.14 -44.00 12.19
CA ARG A 84 1.01 -45.08 13.19
C ARG A 84 2.28 -45.93 13.29
N SER A 85 2.88 -46.23 12.13
CA SER A 85 4.13 -46.98 12.01
C SER A 85 4.71 -46.81 10.62
N VAL A 86 6.02 -46.99 10.45
CA VAL A 86 6.70 -47.01 9.14
C VAL A 86 7.44 -48.32 8.98
N LYS A 87 6.91 -49.23 8.16
CA LYS A 87 7.50 -50.57 7.93
C LYS A 87 8.71 -50.50 6.99
N PRO A 88 9.59 -51.52 7.00
CA PRO A 88 10.62 -51.67 5.98
C PRO A 88 10.07 -51.51 4.56
N GLY A 89 10.70 -50.65 3.77
CA GLY A 89 10.30 -50.29 2.41
C GLY A 89 9.32 -49.11 2.30
N GLU A 90 8.61 -48.74 3.36
CA GLU A 90 7.65 -47.62 3.35
C GLU A 90 8.35 -46.26 3.43
N THR A 91 7.68 -45.23 2.93
CA THR A 91 8.11 -43.83 3.05
C THR A 91 7.15 -43.04 3.92
N ALA A 92 7.70 -42.27 4.86
CA ALA A 92 6.96 -41.39 5.74
C ALA A 92 7.37 -39.93 5.53
N TRP A 93 6.39 -39.02 5.58
CA TRP A 93 6.61 -37.58 5.49
C TRP A 93 6.36 -36.93 6.85
N VAL A 94 7.38 -36.27 7.37
CA VAL A 94 7.34 -35.59 8.67
C VAL A 94 7.14 -34.11 8.44
N THR A 95 6.05 -33.54 8.95
CA THR A 95 5.75 -32.10 8.86
C THR A 95 6.14 -31.39 10.15
N MET A 96 6.99 -30.37 10.06
CA MET A 96 7.40 -29.52 11.18
C MET A 96 6.90 -28.10 10.97
N HIS A 97 6.65 -27.39 12.07
CA HIS A 97 6.29 -25.98 12.09
C HIS A 97 7.44 -25.14 12.63
N PHE A 98 7.82 -24.09 11.90
CA PHE A 98 8.91 -23.18 12.25
C PHE A 98 8.43 -21.74 12.30
N THR A 99 9.17 -20.93 13.04
CA THR A 99 9.03 -19.46 13.11
C THR A 99 10.33 -18.83 12.64
N ALA A 100 10.24 -17.94 11.65
CA ALA A 100 11.38 -17.17 11.18
C ALA A 100 11.90 -16.24 12.30
N PRO A 101 13.22 -16.11 12.50
CA PRO A 101 13.78 -15.18 13.47
C PRO A 101 13.34 -13.74 13.22
N ASP A 102 13.28 -12.95 14.31
CA ASP A 102 12.92 -11.53 14.23
C ASP A 102 14.06 -10.66 13.65
N GLU A 103 15.26 -11.22 13.61
CA GLU A 103 16.47 -10.58 13.09
C GLU A 103 16.77 -11.02 11.66
N ALA A 104 17.24 -10.07 10.84
CA ALA A 104 17.67 -10.36 9.49
C ALA A 104 18.99 -11.12 9.46
N GLY A 105 19.09 -12.10 8.58
CA GLY A 105 20.25 -12.98 8.50
C GLY A 105 19.95 -14.28 7.77
N THR A 106 20.98 -15.10 7.62
CA THR A 106 20.82 -16.48 7.16
C THR A 106 20.83 -17.40 8.36
N PHE A 107 19.83 -18.26 8.47
CA PHE A 107 19.63 -19.20 9.56
C PHE A 107 19.46 -20.62 9.05
N ALA A 108 19.75 -21.60 9.89
CA ALA A 108 19.62 -23.00 9.54
C ALA A 108 19.01 -23.82 10.68
N THR A 109 18.51 -25.01 10.33
CA THR A 109 18.07 -26.01 11.29
C THR A 109 18.46 -27.40 10.81
N ASN A 110 18.93 -28.25 11.72
CA ASN A 110 19.33 -29.63 11.43
C ASN A 110 18.57 -30.59 12.34
N TRP A 111 18.10 -31.68 11.74
CA TRP A 111 17.28 -32.67 12.40
C TRP A 111 17.68 -34.08 11.99
N GLN A 112 17.48 -35.05 12.88
CA GLN A 112 17.79 -36.45 12.61
C GLN A 112 16.76 -37.36 13.27
N LEU A 113 16.59 -38.58 12.75
CA LEU A 113 15.74 -39.57 13.41
C LEU A 113 16.43 -40.11 14.67
N GLN A 114 15.62 -40.40 15.69
CA GLN A 114 16.03 -41.05 16.93
C GLN A 114 15.15 -42.28 17.15
N ALA A 115 15.79 -43.43 17.37
CA ALA A 115 15.12 -44.65 17.76
C ALA A 115 14.65 -44.59 19.22
N ALA A 116 13.78 -45.51 19.61
CA ALA A 116 13.23 -45.61 20.97
C ALA A 116 14.31 -45.72 22.06
N ASN A 117 15.43 -46.39 21.74
CA ASN A 117 16.59 -46.56 22.63
C ASN A 117 17.49 -45.30 22.72
N GLY A 118 17.12 -44.21 22.03
CA GLY A 118 17.85 -42.96 22.01
C GLY A 118 18.92 -42.84 20.92
N GLN A 119 19.22 -43.90 20.17
CA GLN A 119 20.24 -43.86 19.11
C GLN A 119 19.76 -43.02 17.92
N ARG A 120 20.66 -42.17 17.39
CA ARG A 120 20.42 -41.42 16.16
C ARG A 120 20.66 -42.31 14.96
N PHE A 121 19.82 -42.20 13.93
CA PHE A 121 19.98 -42.97 12.70
C PHE A 121 19.48 -42.18 11.48
N GLY A 122 19.85 -42.65 10.29
CA GLY A 122 19.50 -42.00 9.03
C GLY A 122 20.24 -40.68 8.79
N PRO A 123 19.96 -40.02 7.64
CA PRO A 123 20.62 -38.78 7.27
C PRO A 123 20.22 -37.62 8.17
N VAL A 124 21.15 -36.68 8.37
CA VAL A 124 20.81 -35.35 8.89
C VAL A 124 20.00 -34.64 7.81
N ARG A 125 18.78 -34.25 8.14
CA ARG A 125 17.98 -33.36 7.31
C ARG A 125 18.18 -31.93 7.77
N TRP A 126 18.26 -31.03 6.82
CA TRP A 126 18.58 -29.64 7.06
C TRP A 126 17.65 -28.74 6.26
N MET A 127 17.59 -27.49 6.68
CA MET A 127 16.99 -26.38 5.93
C MET A 127 17.75 -25.11 6.28
N ARG A 128 17.98 -24.28 5.26
CA ARG A 128 18.47 -22.90 5.38
C ARG A 128 17.35 -21.95 5.02
N LEU A 129 17.26 -20.82 5.70
CA LEU A 129 16.39 -19.72 5.33
C LEU A 129 17.12 -18.38 5.42
N VAL A 130 16.71 -17.42 4.61
CA VAL A 130 17.17 -16.03 4.64
C VAL A 130 16.02 -15.15 5.10
N VAL A 131 16.22 -14.47 6.22
CA VAL A 131 15.42 -13.31 6.59
C VAL A 131 16.13 -12.09 6.00
N PRO A 132 15.58 -11.43 4.97
CA PRO A 132 16.28 -10.36 4.26
C PRO A 132 16.59 -9.19 5.19
N GLN A 133 17.76 -8.58 5.00
CA GLN A 133 18.09 -7.29 5.59
C GLN A 133 17.21 -6.23 4.93
N THR A 134 16.28 -5.67 5.68
CA THR A 134 15.45 -4.59 5.18
C THR A 134 16.27 -3.29 5.14
N THR A 135 16.86 -2.99 3.98
CA THR A 135 17.50 -1.69 3.72
C THR A 135 16.41 -0.65 3.43
N GLY A 136 16.14 0.25 4.38
CA GLY A 136 15.15 1.31 4.23
C GLY A 136 14.94 2.07 5.54
N THR A 137 14.29 3.23 5.46
CA THR A 137 13.89 3.99 6.66
C THR A 137 12.91 3.15 7.47
N PRO A 138 13.14 2.90 8.78
CA PRO A 138 12.28 2.02 9.59
C PRO A 138 10.81 2.39 9.53
N LEU A 139 10.52 3.69 9.61
CA LEU A 139 9.18 4.24 9.57
C LEU A 139 9.04 5.17 8.37
N ALA A 140 8.33 4.72 7.35
CA ALA A 140 8.06 5.50 6.15
C ALA A 140 6.72 5.07 5.55
N TYR A 141 6.03 5.99 4.90
CA TYR A 141 4.79 5.68 4.19
C TYR A 141 4.66 6.52 2.93
N ARG A 142 3.84 6.05 1.99
CA ARG A 142 3.33 6.86 0.87
C ARG A 142 1.82 6.88 0.87
N MET A 143 1.25 7.98 0.39
CA MET A 143 -0.20 8.07 0.15
C MET A 143 -0.52 7.40 -1.19
N VAL A 144 -1.49 6.49 -1.19
CA VAL A 144 -1.94 5.76 -2.38
C VAL A 144 -3.19 6.41 -2.97
N ALA A 145 -4.14 6.77 -2.10
CA ALA A 145 -5.40 7.36 -2.50
C ALA A 145 -5.99 8.24 -1.39
N PHE A 146 -6.92 9.10 -1.79
CA PHE A 146 -7.75 9.88 -0.90
C PHE A 146 -9.20 9.83 -1.37
N LYS A 147 -10.14 9.64 -0.45
CA LYS A 147 -11.59 9.66 -0.69
C LYS A 147 -12.29 10.43 0.41
N ASN A 148 -13.50 10.89 0.12
CA ASN A 148 -14.31 11.59 1.11
C ASN A 148 -15.81 11.49 0.79
N SER A 149 -16.69 11.84 1.74
CA SER A 149 -18.14 11.74 1.58
C SER A 149 -18.84 12.99 1.05
N VAL A 150 -18.12 14.10 0.83
CA VAL A 150 -18.71 15.38 0.37
C VAL A 150 -18.36 15.66 -1.08
N ALA A 151 -19.35 16.14 -1.83
CA ALA A 151 -19.15 16.44 -3.26
C ALA A 151 -18.24 17.65 -3.49
N ASN A 152 -18.27 18.64 -2.59
CA ASN A 152 -17.51 19.88 -2.73
C ASN A 152 -16.95 20.38 -1.38
N PHE A 153 -15.64 20.25 -1.19
CA PHE A 153 -14.94 20.74 0.00
C PHE A 153 -14.86 22.25 0.09
N ASN A 154 -15.01 22.98 -1.01
CA ASN A 154 -14.84 24.44 -1.04
C ASN A 154 -16.10 25.19 -0.57
N SER A 155 -17.23 24.48 -0.39
CA SER A 155 -18.50 25.09 0.01
C SER A 155 -19.31 24.15 0.91
N MET A 156 -18.78 23.90 2.10
CA MET A 156 -19.44 23.09 3.13
C MET A 156 -20.42 23.94 3.93
N GLN A 157 -21.48 23.30 4.41
CA GLN A 157 -22.40 23.92 5.35
C GLN A 157 -21.71 24.05 6.73
N PRO A 158 -21.97 25.15 7.48
CA PRO A 158 -21.54 25.27 8.87
C PRO A 158 -21.90 24.04 9.71
N GLY A 159 -20.92 23.42 10.37
CA GLY A 159 -21.15 22.23 11.20
C GLY A 159 -21.42 20.93 10.41
N GLN A 160 -21.26 20.93 9.09
CA GLN A 160 -21.46 19.73 8.27
C GLN A 160 -20.48 18.62 8.65
N GLN A 161 -21.01 17.45 8.96
CA GLN A 161 -20.22 16.24 9.18
C GLN A 161 -19.85 15.58 7.85
N PHE A 162 -18.64 15.05 7.76
CA PHE A 162 -18.15 14.32 6.60
C PHE A 162 -17.09 13.29 6.99
N THR A 163 -16.84 12.31 6.13
CA THR A 163 -15.72 11.37 6.27
C THR A 163 -14.61 11.72 5.30
N ALA A 164 -13.36 11.59 5.75
CA ALA A 164 -12.16 11.66 4.93
C ALA A 164 -11.34 10.38 5.14
N VAL A 165 -10.94 9.74 4.05
CA VAL A 165 -10.25 8.45 4.04
C VAL A 165 -8.92 8.60 3.30
N TRP A 166 -7.84 8.36 4.02
CA TRP A 166 -6.49 8.32 3.47
C TRP A 166 -6.00 6.89 3.37
N THR A 167 -5.78 6.40 2.14
CA THR A 167 -5.14 5.10 1.92
C THR A 167 -3.63 5.28 1.95
N LEU A 168 -2.97 4.72 2.96
CA LEU A 168 -1.52 4.73 3.10
C LEU A 168 -0.93 3.36 2.78
N GLN A 169 0.28 3.32 2.23
CA GLN A 169 1.09 2.10 2.13
C GLN A 169 2.30 2.20 3.07
N ASN A 170 2.57 1.14 3.82
CA ASN A 170 3.79 1.03 4.61
C ASN A 170 4.98 0.85 3.67
N MET A 171 5.79 1.91 3.56
CA MET A 171 7.03 1.91 2.76
C MET A 171 8.26 1.70 3.65
N GLY A 172 8.06 1.63 4.96
CA GLY A 172 9.10 1.39 5.93
C GLY A 172 9.38 -0.08 6.10
N THR A 173 10.43 -0.36 6.87
CA THR A 173 10.86 -1.72 7.15
C THR A 173 10.26 -2.28 8.43
N ALA A 174 9.77 -1.42 9.32
CA ALA A 174 9.10 -1.83 10.54
C ALA A 174 7.60 -2.02 10.34
N VAL A 175 7.05 -3.00 11.07
CA VAL A 175 5.60 -3.20 11.19
C VAL A 175 5.00 -2.05 11.99
N TRP A 176 3.92 -1.44 11.48
CA TRP A 176 3.14 -0.52 12.30
C TRP A 176 2.20 -1.33 13.17
N THR A 177 2.30 -1.18 14.48
CA THR A 177 1.38 -1.81 15.42
C THR A 177 0.11 -0.98 15.56
N GLY A 178 -0.97 -1.59 16.08
CA GLY A 178 -2.23 -0.89 16.33
C GLY A 178 -2.12 0.32 17.26
N ASP A 179 -1.05 0.43 18.04
CA ASP A 179 -0.79 1.53 18.98
C ASP A 179 -0.06 2.72 18.34
N PHE A 180 0.32 2.59 17.06
CA PHE A 180 0.77 3.75 16.27
C PHE A 180 -0.33 4.80 16.25
N GLN A 181 0.07 6.06 16.20
CA GLN A 181 -0.81 7.18 16.44
C GLN A 181 -1.01 8.00 15.18
N ILE A 182 -2.23 8.49 14.99
CA ILE A 182 -2.56 9.55 14.06
C ILE A 182 -2.78 10.80 14.91
N ALA A 183 -1.80 11.71 14.88
CA ALA A 183 -1.78 12.91 15.70
C ALA A 183 -2.21 14.12 14.88
N CYS A 184 -3.31 14.75 15.28
CA CYS A 184 -3.76 16.02 14.71
C CYS A 184 -2.80 17.13 15.11
N LEU A 185 -2.49 18.02 14.18
CA LEU A 185 -1.57 19.13 14.39
C LEU A 185 -2.33 20.45 14.35
N ALA A 186 -1.98 21.35 15.26
CA ALA A 186 -2.52 22.71 15.29
C ALA A 186 -1.72 23.69 14.40
N THR A 187 -0.53 23.28 13.96
CA THR A 187 0.37 24.10 13.16
C THR A 187 0.30 23.69 11.70
N GLY A 188 0.11 24.66 10.82
CA GLY A 188 0.09 24.43 9.38
C GLY A 188 1.48 24.16 8.78
N VAL A 189 1.47 23.64 7.56
CA VAL A 189 2.64 23.49 6.68
C VAL A 189 2.68 24.62 5.64
N PRO A 190 3.80 24.85 4.94
CA PRO A 190 3.92 25.88 3.89
C PRO A 190 2.73 25.97 2.93
N ASP A 191 2.23 24.83 2.46
CA ASP A 191 1.10 24.75 1.52
C ASP A 191 -0.23 25.27 2.09
N THR A 192 -0.33 25.39 3.41
CA THR A 192 -1.56 25.73 4.14
C THR A 192 -1.44 27.01 4.95
N GLN A 193 -0.34 27.76 4.83
CA GLN A 193 -0.07 28.96 5.65
C GLN A 193 -1.14 30.04 5.52
N THR A 194 -1.87 30.07 4.40
CA THR A 194 -2.96 31.05 4.15
C THR A 194 -4.32 30.61 4.72
N ARG A 195 -4.39 29.45 5.37
CA ARG A 195 -5.64 28.85 5.88
C ARG A 195 -5.65 28.80 7.39
N THR A 196 -6.84 28.91 7.98
CA THR A 196 -7.00 28.75 9.42
C THR A 196 -6.86 27.28 9.79
N ALA A 197 -5.83 26.92 10.56
CA ALA A 197 -5.69 25.57 11.09
C ALA A 197 -6.86 25.23 12.02
N ASN A 198 -7.49 24.08 11.82
CA ASN A 198 -8.65 23.65 12.61
C ASN A 198 -8.69 22.11 12.69
N PRO A 199 -8.87 21.52 13.89
CA PRO A 199 -8.92 20.07 14.05
C PRO A 199 -10.21 19.43 13.52
N MET A 200 -11.22 20.23 13.13
CA MET A 200 -12.50 19.77 12.57
C MET A 200 -13.19 18.71 13.44
N GLY A 201 -13.09 18.87 14.77
CA GLY A 201 -13.67 17.95 15.75
C GLY A 201 -12.90 16.64 15.95
N ALA A 202 -11.79 16.41 15.23
CA ALA A 202 -10.96 15.23 15.44
C ALA A 202 -10.26 15.28 16.81
N PRO A 203 -10.15 14.14 17.52
CA PRO A 203 -9.30 14.04 18.71
C PRO A 203 -7.84 14.40 18.40
N ALA A 204 -7.13 14.94 19.39
CA ALA A 204 -5.72 15.30 19.23
C ALA A 204 -4.84 14.10 18.82
N VAL A 205 -5.18 12.91 19.29
CA VAL A 205 -4.52 11.65 18.93
C VAL A 205 -5.57 10.55 18.81
N ASN A 206 -5.48 9.76 17.74
CA ASN A 206 -6.17 8.48 17.61
C ASN A 206 -5.13 7.37 17.43
N THR A 207 -5.45 6.13 17.84
CA THR A 207 -4.60 4.98 17.49
C THR A 207 -4.98 4.42 16.13
N LEU A 208 -4.02 3.80 15.43
CA LEU A 208 -4.24 3.12 14.15
C LEU A 208 -5.31 2.05 14.31
N ARG A 209 -5.28 1.29 15.40
CA ARG A 209 -6.32 0.32 15.77
C ARG A 209 -7.71 0.96 15.84
N ALA A 210 -7.85 2.12 16.50
CA ALA A 210 -9.15 2.78 16.69
C ALA A 210 -9.75 3.25 15.36
N LEU A 211 -8.93 3.71 14.41
CA LEU A 211 -9.42 4.19 13.11
C LEU A 211 -9.59 3.08 12.06
N THR A 212 -8.87 1.96 12.18
CA THR A 212 -8.76 0.97 11.10
C THR A 212 -9.19 -0.45 11.49
N GLY A 213 -9.28 -0.74 12.80
CA GLY A 213 -9.48 -2.09 13.33
C GLY A 213 -8.26 -3.01 13.19
N ARG A 214 -7.12 -2.53 12.68
CA ARG A 214 -5.92 -3.33 12.42
C ARG A 214 -5.03 -3.44 13.65
N GLU A 215 -4.59 -4.65 13.97
CA GLU A 215 -3.52 -4.93 14.95
C GLU A 215 -2.13 -4.57 14.42
N ARG A 216 -1.95 -4.71 13.11
CA ARG A 216 -0.69 -4.49 12.41
C ARG A 216 -0.87 -4.13 10.93
N VAL A 217 0.12 -3.41 10.42
CA VAL A 217 0.31 -3.12 8.99
C VAL A 217 1.77 -3.42 8.64
N ASN A 218 1.98 -4.53 7.92
CA ASN A 218 3.32 -4.99 7.55
C ASN A 218 3.92 -4.12 6.43
N PRO A 219 5.25 -4.10 6.26
CA PRO A 219 5.90 -3.50 5.09
C PRO A 219 5.22 -3.92 3.78
N GLY A 220 4.98 -2.95 2.90
CA GLY A 220 4.29 -3.13 1.62
C GLY A 220 2.75 -3.17 1.71
N GLU A 221 2.15 -3.37 2.87
CA GLU A 221 0.68 -3.39 3.02
C GLU A 221 0.07 -1.98 2.97
N THR A 222 -1.18 -1.91 2.50
CA THR A 222 -1.99 -0.69 2.53
C THR A 222 -3.01 -0.70 3.67
N VAL A 223 -3.34 0.47 4.20
CA VAL A 223 -4.37 0.68 5.21
C VAL A 223 -5.15 1.96 4.93
N ASP A 224 -6.47 1.92 5.13
CA ASP A 224 -7.36 3.07 5.04
C ASP A 224 -7.54 3.71 6.42
N ILE A 225 -7.13 4.96 6.55
CA ILE A 225 -7.35 5.78 7.75
C ILE A 225 -8.60 6.63 7.51
N GLU A 226 -9.74 6.18 8.04
CA GLU A 226 -11.00 6.92 8.00
C GLU A 226 -11.15 7.83 9.22
N MET A 227 -11.48 9.10 8.99
CA MET A 227 -11.84 10.06 10.04
C MET A 227 -13.20 10.65 9.79
N ARG A 228 -14.00 10.77 10.86
CA ARG A 228 -15.22 11.57 10.89
C ARG A 228 -14.86 12.98 11.33
N LEU A 229 -15.07 13.95 10.46
CA LEU A 229 -14.73 15.35 10.64
C LEU A 229 -15.99 16.22 10.59
N THR A 230 -15.93 17.38 11.22
CA THR A 230 -17.01 18.37 11.27
C THR A 230 -16.48 19.71 10.81
N ALA A 231 -17.06 20.26 9.74
CA ALA A 231 -16.71 21.58 9.24
C ALA A 231 -16.96 22.65 10.32
N PRO A 232 -16.10 23.68 10.45
CA PRO A 232 -16.33 24.78 11.37
C PRO A 232 -17.68 25.46 11.16
N THR A 233 -18.20 26.12 12.20
CA THR A 233 -19.50 26.82 12.15
C THR A 233 -19.40 28.24 11.60
N THR A 234 -18.18 28.78 11.50
CA THR A 234 -17.92 30.11 10.95
C THR A 234 -17.51 29.98 9.49
N ALA A 235 -17.97 30.90 8.65
CA ALA A 235 -17.56 30.97 7.26
C ALA A 235 -16.06 31.27 7.14
N GLY A 236 -15.38 30.59 6.24
CA GLY A 236 -13.93 30.76 6.07
C GLY A 236 -13.27 29.56 5.40
N ALA A 237 -11.96 29.68 5.15
CA ALA A 237 -11.15 28.62 4.60
C ALA A 237 -10.26 28.00 5.70
N TYR A 238 -10.43 26.71 5.92
CA TYR A 238 -9.81 25.98 7.01
C TYR A 238 -8.90 24.88 6.48
N ALA A 239 -7.85 24.57 7.23
CA ALA A 239 -6.98 23.44 6.97
C ALA A 239 -6.96 22.50 8.17
N PHE A 240 -7.18 21.21 7.92
CA PHE A 240 -7.00 20.12 8.87
C PHE A 240 -5.64 19.48 8.62
N HIS A 241 -4.91 19.17 9.69
CA HIS A 241 -3.55 18.61 9.62
C HIS A 241 -3.40 17.42 10.55
N TRP A 242 -2.69 16.39 10.10
CA TRP A 242 -2.32 15.25 10.94
C TRP A 242 -1.01 14.61 10.47
N GLN A 243 -0.36 13.87 11.36
CA GLN A 243 0.86 13.13 11.06
C GLN A 243 0.88 11.79 11.80
N MET A 244 1.50 10.78 11.18
CA MET A 244 1.77 9.50 11.82
C MET A 244 2.83 9.65 12.91
N ARG A 245 2.64 8.95 14.02
CA ARG A 245 3.64 8.75 15.07
C ARG A 245 3.75 7.27 15.42
N SER A 246 4.96 6.85 15.81
CA SER A 246 5.18 5.53 16.39
C SER A 246 4.39 5.37 17.71
N ALA A 247 4.33 4.15 18.24
CA ALA A 247 3.71 3.89 19.54
C ALA A 247 4.33 4.73 20.69
N ASN A 248 5.60 5.13 20.55
CA ASN A 248 6.31 5.98 21.52
C ASN A 248 6.14 7.49 21.25
N GLY A 249 5.30 7.87 20.29
CA GLY A 249 5.01 9.27 19.96
C GLY A 249 6.01 9.93 18.99
N THR A 250 6.97 9.20 18.44
CA THR A 250 7.92 9.75 17.46
C THR A 250 7.24 9.96 16.11
N ALA A 251 7.20 11.19 15.61
CA ALA A 251 6.62 11.51 14.31
C ALA A 251 7.43 10.92 13.14
N PHE A 252 6.75 10.47 12.09
CA PHE A 252 7.38 9.99 10.86
C PHE A 252 6.53 10.25 9.61
N GLY A 253 7.19 10.28 8.46
CA GLY A 253 6.61 10.69 7.17
C GLY A 253 6.14 12.15 7.18
N ASP A 254 5.49 12.57 6.10
CA ASP A 254 5.06 13.96 5.97
C ASP A 254 3.80 14.25 6.80
N VAL A 255 3.54 15.53 7.06
CA VAL A 255 2.24 16.00 7.55
C VAL A 255 1.24 15.90 6.40
N ARG A 256 0.08 15.28 6.66
CA ARG A 256 -1.06 15.25 5.76
C ARG A 256 -2.02 16.35 6.12
N TRP A 257 -2.66 16.90 5.09
CA TRP A 257 -3.58 17.99 5.26
C TRP A 257 -4.76 17.91 4.30
N LEU A 258 -5.83 18.62 4.66
CA LEU A 258 -7.05 18.80 3.87
C LEU A 258 -7.49 20.26 4.04
N ILE A 259 -7.80 20.95 2.94
CA ILE A 259 -8.38 22.30 2.96
C ILE A 259 -9.87 22.20 2.67
N ILE A 260 -10.68 22.91 3.45
CA ILE A 260 -12.13 23.06 3.22
C ILE A 260 -12.52 24.54 3.26
N GLY A 261 -13.59 24.89 2.58
CA GLY A 261 -14.29 26.17 2.68
C GLY A 261 -15.66 25.98 3.33
N VAL A 262 -16.00 26.85 4.28
CA VAL A 262 -17.33 26.92 4.90
C VAL A 262 -18.02 28.18 4.40
N GLY A 263 -19.21 28.03 3.82
CA GLY A 263 -20.05 29.14 3.36
C GLY A 263 -20.80 29.82 4.52
N GLY A 264 -21.03 31.14 4.41
CA GLY A 264 -21.89 31.88 5.34
C GLY A 264 -23.38 31.56 5.15
N GLN A 265 -24.18 31.68 6.20
CA GLN A 265 -25.61 31.34 6.20
C GLN A 265 -26.40 31.95 5.02
N ILE A 266 -27.28 31.17 4.42
CA ILE A 266 -28.45 31.69 3.68
C ILE A 266 -29.62 31.75 4.69
N PRO A 267 -30.39 32.84 4.77
CA PRO A 267 -31.64 32.88 5.53
C PRO A 267 -32.59 31.78 5.04
N THR A 268 -33.37 31.21 5.95
CA THR A 268 -34.38 30.19 5.72
C THR A 268 -35.27 30.45 4.50
N GLU A 269 -35.19 29.58 3.47
CA GLU A 269 -36.37 29.03 2.78
C GLU A 269 -36.02 27.77 1.95
N ASN A 270 -36.72 26.68 2.25
CA ASN A 270 -36.94 25.38 1.57
C ASN A 270 -35.88 24.72 0.65
N PRO A 271 -35.62 23.40 0.83
CA PRO A 271 -34.60 22.67 0.09
C PRO A 271 -35.04 22.31 -1.35
N ILE A 272 -34.29 22.76 -2.36
CA ILE A 272 -34.37 22.17 -3.70
C ILE A 272 -33.43 20.97 -3.77
N LYS A 273 -34.04 19.79 -3.75
CA LYS A 273 -33.44 18.51 -4.16
C LYS A 273 -32.95 18.65 -5.62
N PRO A 274 -31.73 18.24 -6.00
CA PRO A 274 -31.33 18.27 -7.40
C PRO A 274 -32.19 17.28 -8.21
N GLY A 275 -33.18 17.82 -8.91
CA GLY A 275 -33.89 17.10 -9.95
C GLY A 275 -32.94 16.88 -11.12
N SER A 276 -32.87 15.63 -11.57
CA SER A 276 -32.32 15.29 -12.88
C SER A 276 -33.06 16.07 -13.97
N SER A 277 -32.52 17.21 -14.38
CA SER A 277 -32.92 17.86 -15.62
C SER A 277 -31.72 17.91 -16.54
N LYS A 278 -31.88 17.33 -17.73
CA LYS A 278 -30.94 17.49 -18.84
C LYS A 278 -31.02 18.95 -19.32
N GLN A 279 -30.38 19.88 -18.62
CA GLN A 279 -30.20 21.24 -19.11
C GLN A 279 -29.02 21.28 -20.09
N VAL A 280 -29.26 21.86 -21.26
CA VAL A 280 -28.19 22.20 -22.22
C VAL A 280 -27.40 23.36 -21.64
N GLY A 281 -26.10 23.17 -21.42
CA GLY A 281 -25.18 24.20 -20.95
C GLY A 281 -24.48 24.90 -22.12
N PHE A 282 -24.54 26.22 -22.16
CA PHE A 282 -23.80 27.04 -23.14
C PHE A 282 -22.42 27.39 -22.58
N GLY A 283 -21.43 27.47 -23.46
CA GLY A 283 -20.06 27.78 -23.06
C GLY A 283 -19.24 28.36 -24.20
N MET A 284 -17.98 28.65 -23.92
CA MET A 284 -17.12 29.38 -24.86
C MET A 284 -15.71 28.82 -24.95
N ASN A 285 -15.15 28.77 -26.17
CA ASN A 285 -13.73 28.53 -26.37
C ASN A 285 -12.95 29.80 -26.00
N VAL A 286 -11.97 29.69 -25.11
CA VAL A 286 -11.17 30.83 -24.63
C VAL A 286 -9.69 30.60 -24.94
N ASN A 287 -9.03 31.62 -25.49
CA ASN A 287 -7.58 31.59 -25.75
C ASN A 287 -6.78 32.19 -24.59
N ILE A 288 -6.87 31.56 -23.42
CA ILE A 288 -6.16 31.97 -22.20
C ILE A 288 -4.63 31.79 -22.28
N ASN A 289 -4.16 31.12 -23.33
CA ASN A 289 -2.77 30.72 -23.48
C ASN A 289 -1.93 31.81 -24.16
N ASP A 290 -2.51 32.55 -25.13
CA ASP A 290 -1.89 33.63 -25.90
C ASP A 290 -2.16 35.04 -25.32
N GLY A 291 -2.26 35.17 -23.99
CA GLY A 291 -2.28 36.48 -23.32
C GLY A 291 -3.64 37.17 -23.26
N HIS A 292 -4.74 36.50 -23.64
CA HIS A 292 -6.06 37.02 -23.32
C HIS A 292 -6.33 36.93 -21.81
N PRO A 293 -6.92 37.98 -21.21
CA PRO A 293 -7.32 37.94 -19.80
C PRO A 293 -8.41 36.89 -19.57
N LEU A 294 -8.51 36.39 -18.34
CA LEU A 294 -9.53 35.38 -17.99
C LEU A 294 -10.96 35.93 -18.07
N ASP A 295 -11.13 37.23 -17.82
CA ASP A 295 -12.40 37.97 -17.91
C ASP A 295 -13.59 37.27 -17.24
N ALA A 296 -13.35 36.52 -16.15
CA ALA A 296 -14.32 35.58 -15.59
C ALA A 296 -15.65 36.23 -15.17
N GLU A 297 -15.63 37.49 -14.73
CA GLU A 297 -16.84 38.27 -14.43
C GLU A 297 -17.70 38.53 -15.67
N ARG A 298 -17.07 38.76 -16.84
CA ARG A 298 -17.77 38.93 -18.13
C ARG A 298 -18.31 37.61 -18.65
N MET A 299 -17.78 36.49 -18.18
CA MET A 299 -18.21 35.13 -18.54
C MET A 299 -19.34 34.62 -17.65
N ASN A 300 -19.84 35.43 -16.73
CA ASN A 300 -20.93 35.05 -15.83
C ASN A 300 -22.17 34.60 -16.63
N GLY A 301 -22.76 33.48 -16.21
CA GLY A 301 -23.88 32.83 -16.90
C GLY A 301 -23.49 31.77 -17.93
N LEU A 302 -22.19 31.61 -18.26
CA LEU A 302 -21.72 30.44 -19.01
C LEU A 302 -21.71 29.20 -18.11
N GLY A 303 -22.09 28.06 -18.67
CA GLY A 303 -21.96 26.76 -18.01
C GLY A 303 -20.54 26.20 -18.07
N TRP A 304 -19.77 26.56 -19.10
CA TRP A 304 -18.38 26.12 -19.25
C TRP A 304 -17.53 27.05 -20.11
N VAL A 305 -16.21 26.99 -19.91
CA VAL A 305 -15.20 27.49 -20.84
C VAL A 305 -14.32 26.35 -21.31
N ARG A 306 -13.82 26.43 -22.54
CA ARG A 306 -12.96 25.42 -23.14
C ARG A 306 -11.61 26.01 -23.53
N PHE A 307 -10.52 25.37 -23.11
CA PHE A 307 -9.17 25.86 -23.40
C PHE A 307 -8.16 24.73 -23.48
N VAL A 308 -7.00 25.03 -24.08
CA VAL A 308 -5.91 24.09 -24.25
C VAL A 308 -5.01 24.02 -23.03
N PHE A 309 -4.59 22.82 -22.63
CA PHE A 309 -3.57 22.62 -21.61
C PHE A 309 -2.18 22.47 -22.24
N TRP A 310 -1.31 23.46 -22.03
CA TRP A 310 0.07 23.42 -22.50
C TRP A 310 1.01 22.89 -21.42
N ALA A 311 1.62 21.75 -21.66
CA ALA A 311 2.73 21.24 -20.85
C ALA A 311 3.99 21.11 -21.69
N SER A 312 4.00 20.24 -22.69
CA SER A 312 5.12 20.09 -23.61
C SER A 312 5.48 21.39 -24.34
N ARG A 313 4.50 22.17 -24.79
CA ARG A 313 4.76 23.48 -25.43
C ARG A 313 5.52 24.44 -24.51
N LEU A 314 5.23 24.38 -23.20
CA LEU A 314 5.91 25.17 -22.17
C LEU A 314 7.20 24.52 -21.65
N LYS A 315 7.61 23.37 -22.21
CA LYS A 315 8.73 22.55 -21.74
C LYS A 315 8.60 22.17 -20.26
N LYS A 316 7.37 21.87 -19.82
CA LYS A 316 7.01 21.52 -18.45
C LYS A 316 6.38 20.14 -18.37
N THR A 317 6.44 19.52 -17.19
CA THR A 317 5.55 18.38 -16.90
C THR A 317 4.10 18.86 -16.74
N PRO A 318 3.10 17.95 -16.87
CA PRO A 318 1.72 18.27 -16.54
C PRO A 318 1.53 18.89 -15.16
N GLU A 319 2.22 18.38 -14.14
CA GLU A 319 2.16 18.88 -12.77
C GLU A 319 2.71 20.31 -12.66
N GLN A 320 3.84 20.59 -13.31
CA GLN A 320 4.45 21.94 -13.31
C GLN A 320 3.56 22.94 -14.05
N ALA A 321 3.09 22.60 -15.24
CA ALA A 321 2.18 23.46 -16.00
C ALA A 321 0.88 23.72 -15.23
N TYR A 322 0.38 22.70 -14.53
CA TYR A 322 -0.79 22.84 -13.67
C TYR A 322 -0.57 23.84 -12.54
N GLN A 323 0.48 23.64 -11.74
CA GLN A 323 0.76 24.49 -10.58
C GLN A 323 1.05 25.94 -11.00
N ASP A 324 1.83 26.12 -12.08
CA ASP A 324 2.28 27.44 -12.49
C ASP A 324 1.20 28.27 -13.17
N ARG A 325 0.17 27.62 -13.75
CA ARG A 325 -0.81 28.30 -14.60
C ARG A 325 -2.22 27.79 -14.41
N TYR A 326 -2.47 26.53 -14.72
CA TYR A 326 -3.84 26.06 -14.94
C TYR A 326 -4.65 25.92 -13.65
N ARG A 327 -4.02 25.67 -12.50
CA ARG A 327 -4.69 25.63 -11.21
C ARG A 327 -5.41 26.94 -10.90
N GLN A 328 -4.72 28.07 -11.08
CA GLN A 328 -5.32 29.39 -10.85
C GLN A 328 -6.48 29.65 -11.83
N ILE A 329 -6.32 29.28 -13.09
CA ILE A 329 -7.33 29.53 -14.13
C ILE A 329 -8.61 28.73 -13.85
N ILE A 330 -8.47 27.43 -13.57
CA ILE A 330 -9.62 26.57 -13.25
C ILE A 330 -10.30 27.08 -11.96
N GLN A 331 -9.52 27.46 -10.95
CA GLN A 331 -10.06 28.03 -9.72
C GLN A 331 -10.84 29.32 -9.99
N THR A 332 -10.33 30.21 -10.85
CA THR A 332 -11.00 31.47 -11.20
C THR A 332 -12.36 31.23 -11.85
N TYR A 333 -12.47 30.31 -12.81
CA TYR A 333 -13.75 29.98 -13.43
C TYR A 333 -14.67 29.20 -12.49
N ALA A 334 -14.13 28.27 -11.71
CA ALA A 334 -14.92 27.49 -10.75
C ALA A 334 -15.57 28.38 -9.67
N ASN A 335 -14.88 29.45 -9.24
CA ASN A 335 -15.43 30.44 -8.31
C ASN A 335 -16.64 31.20 -8.88
N GLN A 336 -16.81 31.24 -10.20
CA GLN A 336 -17.95 31.84 -10.90
C GLN A 336 -19.02 30.80 -11.27
N GLY A 337 -18.87 29.54 -10.85
CA GLY A 337 -19.74 28.45 -11.26
C GLY A 337 -19.53 28.00 -12.71
N ILE A 338 -18.47 28.43 -13.37
CA ILE A 338 -18.15 28.11 -14.76
C ILE A 338 -17.22 26.90 -14.79
N ARG A 339 -17.62 25.82 -15.48
CA ARG A 339 -16.80 24.60 -15.59
C ARG A 339 -15.69 24.76 -16.62
N SER A 340 -14.60 24.03 -16.45
CA SER A 340 -13.47 24.01 -17.39
C SER A 340 -13.48 22.72 -18.23
N LEU A 341 -13.63 22.85 -19.54
CA LEU A 341 -13.42 21.79 -20.51
C LEU A 341 -11.99 21.90 -21.07
N ILE A 342 -11.11 21.03 -20.60
CA ILE A 342 -9.68 21.09 -20.88
C ILE A 342 -9.36 20.23 -22.10
N ILE A 343 -8.78 20.85 -23.12
CA ILE A 343 -8.30 20.16 -24.33
C ILE A 343 -6.90 19.63 -24.06
N LEU A 344 -6.72 18.32 -24.26
CA LEU A 344 -5.44 17.64 -24.21
C LEU A 344 -5.07 17.17 -25.61
N HIS A 345 -3.89 17.58 -26.08
CA HIS A 345 -3.38 17.32 -27.44
C HIS A 345 -1.85 17.43 -27.50
N GLN A 346 -1.27 17.62 -28.67
CA GLN A 346 0.19 17.63 -28.87
C GLN A 346 0.93 18.70 -28.06
N ASP A 347 0.33 19.86 -27.75
CA ASP A 347 0.96 20.84 -26.84
C ASP A 347 0.96 20.39 -25.37
N THR A 348 0.08 19.45 -25.00
CA THR A 348 0.06 18.81 -23.67
C THR A 348 1.18 17.79 -23.56
N HIS A 349 1.28 16.88 -24.54
CA HIS A 349 2.35 15.91 -24.60
C HIS A 349 2.81 15.68 -26.04
N TRP A 350 4.06 16.08 -26.29
CA TRP A 350 4.73 16.07 -27.59
C TRP A 350 5.49 14.76 -27.88
N GLY A 351 5.62 13.87 -26.90
CA GLY A 351 6.36 12.60 -27.02
C GLY A 351 7.69 12.72 -27.77
N ASN A 352 7.83 11.99 -28.87
CA ASN A 352 9.04 11.88 -29.69
C ASN A 352 8.88 12.52 -31.09
N ALA A 353 8.03 13.54 -31.24
CA ALA A 353 7.85 14.22 -32.53
C ALA A 353 9.20 14.64 -33.19
N PRO A 354 9.27 14.76 -34.53
CA PRO A 354 8.18 15.05 -35.47
C PRO A 354 7.31 13.87 -35.95
N TRP A 355 7.42 12.67 -35.36
CA TRP A 355 6.58 11.50 -35.67
C TRP A 355 6.73 10.94 -37.10
N ASP A 356 7.63 11.53 -37.90
CA ASP A 356 7.93 11.17 -39.30
C ASP A 356 8.38 9.71 -39.50
N ASN A 357 8.80 9.03 -38.44
CA ASN A 357 9.34 7.67 -38.47
C ASN A 357 8.42 6.62 -37.80
N GLY A 358 7.16 6.97 -37.52
CA GLY A 358 6.25 6.11 -36.76
C GLY A 358 6.53 6.11 -35.25
N GLY A 359 5.97 5.14 -34.52
CA GLY A 359 6.00 5.10 -33.05
C GLY A 359 4.68 5.51 -32.38
N TRP A 360 3.57 5.50 -33.13
CA TRP A 360 2.24 5.88 -32.65
C TRP A 360 1.76 5.07 -31.44
N ASP A 361 2.13 3.80 -31.31
CA ASP A 361 1.76 2.99 -30.14
C ASP A 361 2.45 3.50 -28.85
N ALA A 362 3.76 3.79 -28.94
CA ALA A 362 4.52 4.35 -27.84
C ALA A 362 4.00 5.77 -27.50
N TYR A 363 3.67 6.56 -28.53
CA TYR A 363 3.04 7.85 -28.31
C TYR A 363 1.71 7.73 -27.59
N ALA A 364 0.78 6.92 -28.10
CA ALA A 364 -0.56 6.79 -27.56
C ALA A 364 -0.52 6.38 -26.09
N GLN A 365 0.40 5.46 -25.74
CA GLN A 365 0.64 5.09 -24.34
C GLN A 365 1.12 6.29 -23.51
N GLN A 366 2.20 6.95 -23.93
CA GLN A 366 2.78 8.07 -23.18
C GLN A 366 1.83 9.28 -23.08
N PHE A 367 1.07 9.54 -24.14
CA PHE A 367 0.04 10.56 -24.20
C PHE A 367 -1.11 10.24 -23.24
N GLY A 368 -1.57 8.97 -23.20
CA GLY A 368 -2.55 8.51 -22.23
C GLY A 368 -2.08 8.67 -20.78
N GLU A 369 -0.82 8.34 -20.50
CA GLU A 369 -0.19 8.57 -19.19
C GLU A 369 -0.14 10.07 -18.84
N ALA A 370 0.23 10.92 -19.79
CA ALA A 370 0.24 12.36 -19.60
C ALA A 370 -1.16 12.93 -19.34
N CYS A 371 -2.18 12.45 -20.06
CA CYS A 371 -3.58 12.80 -19.82
C CYS A 371 -4.02 12.39 -18.41
N GLY A 372 -3.66 11.17 -17.97
CA GLY A 372 -3.92 10.70 -16.62
C GLY A 372 -3.24 11.56 -15.53
N ARG A 373 -2.04 12.07 -15.81
CA ARG A 373 -1.36 13.03 -14.91
C ARG A 373 -2.08 14.37 -14.83
N VAL A 374 -2.51 14.94 -15.96
CA VAL A 374 -3.34 16.17 -15.96
C VAL A 374 -4.62 15.94 -15.17
N ALA A 375 -5.30 14.81 -15.40
CA ALA A 375 -6.54 14.49 -14.70
C ALA A 375 -6.35 14.35 -13.19
N ARG A 376 -5.23 13.75 -12.76
CA ARG A 376 -4.88 13.60 -11.35
C ARG A 376 -4.64 14.94 -10.66
N VAL A 377 -3.92 15.87 -11.29
CA VAL A 377 -3.67 17.17 -10.65
C VAL A 377 -4.92 18.05 -10.64
N CYS A 378 -5.75 17.98 -11.68
CA CYS A 378 -7.02 18.73 -11.75
C CYS A 378 -8.14 18.11 -10.89
N SER A 379 -7.93 16.94 -10.28
CA SER A 379 -8.98 16.24 -9.53
C SER A 379 -9.47 17.00 -8.31
N GLU A 380 -8.71 17.99 -7.82
CA GLU A 380 -9.14 18.87 -6.73
C GLU A 380 -10.39 19.70 -7.07
N PHE A 381 -10.76 19.81 -8.35
CA PHE A 381 -11.92 20.56 -8.82
C PHE A 381 -13.17 19.71 -9.08
N GLY A 382 -13.12 18.38 -8.87
CA GLY A 382 -14.29 17.52 -8.97
C GLY A 382 -15.05 17.64 -10.31
N ASP A 383 -16.36 17.89 -10.24
CA ASP A 383 -17.25 18.02 -11.41
C ASP A 383 -17.11 19.36 -12.16
N MET A 384 -16.19 20.23 -11.73
CA MET A 384 -15.89 21.49 -12.40
C MET A 384 -14.90 21.34 -13.56
N VAL A 385 -14.36 20.14 -13.79
CA VAL A 385 -13.42 19.86 -14.87
C VAL A 385 -13.88 18.69 -15.72
N ALA A 386 -13.84 18.85 -17.03
CA ALA A 386 -13.97 17.78 -18.01
C ALA A 386 -12.80 17.83 -19.00
N TYR A 387 -12.55 16.73 -19.69
CA TYR A 387 -11.45 16.62 -20.65
C TYR A 387 -11.96 16.32 -22.05
N GLN A 388 -11.35 16.96 -23.03
CA GLN A 388 -11.48 16.59 -24.43
C GLN A 388 -10.12 16.14 -24.93
N ILE A 389 -10.04 14.87 -25.32
CA ILE A 389 -8.91 14.38 -26.09
C ILE A 389 -9.10 14.85 -27.52
N TYR A 390 -8.14 15.63 -28.02
CA TYR A 390 -8.19 16.19 -29.36
C TYR A 390 -6.88 15.88 -30.06
N ASN A 391 -6.98 15.36 -31.28
CA ASN A 391 -5.85 15.16 -32.16
C ASN A 391 -6.12 16.02 -33.39
N GLU A 392 -5.34 17.08 -33.59
CA GLU A 392 -5.43 17.87 -34.82
C GLU A 392 -4.85 17.02 -35.94
N GLN A 393 -5.68 16.71 -36.94
CA GLN A 393 -5.14 16.44 -38.27
C GLN A 393 -4.67 17.79 -38.79
N ASP A 394 -3.37 18.05 -38.74
CA ASP A 394 -2.78 19.09 -39.58
C ASP A 394 -2.79 18.63 -41.05
#